data_AF-A0A2A5IQ10-F1
#
_entry.id   AF-A0A2A5IQ10-F1
#
_cell.length_a   1.000
_cell.length_b   1.000
_cell.length_c   1.000
_cell.angle_alpha   90.00
_cell.angle_beta   90.00
_cell.angle_gamma   90.00
#
_symmetry.space_group_name_H-M   'P 1'
#
loop_
_entity.id
_entity.type
_entity.pdbx_description
1 polymer ?
#
loop_
_entity_poly.entity_id
_entity_poly.type
_entity_poly.pdbx_seq_one_letter_code
_entity_poly.pdbx_strand_id
1 'polypeptide(L)'
;TKISLPVWGNWCGPGYGGGPTKGLLDAACKKHDLDYKKYGYFDCKSDARLMGRIQRDLKKMGFVEKVVARNVWAYFLVQVKANGCY
;
A
#
# COMPACT_ATOMS: atom_id res chain seq x y z
N THR A 1 -12.41 -16.52 -10.25
CA THR A 1 -11.04 -16.11 -10.63
C THR A 1 -10.54 -15.09 -9.61
N LYS A 2 -9.42 -15.33 -8.91
CA LYS A 2 -8.85 -14.29 -8.04
C LYS A 2 -8.08 -13.31 -8.92
N ILE A 3 -8.50 -12.05 -8.95
CA ILE A 3 -7.79 -10.99 -9.66
C ILE A 3 -6.50 -10.71 -8.89
N SER A 4 -5.36 -10.73 -9.59
CA SER A 4 -4.05 -10.35 -9.07
C SER A 4 -3.49 -9.24 -9.96
N LEU A 5 -3.28 -8.05 -9.39
CA LEU A 5 -2.84 -6.87 -10.12
C LEU A 5 -1.54 -6.33 -9.52
N PRO A 6 -0.37 -6.70 -10.08
CA PRO A 6 0.91 -6.20 -9.59
C PRO A 6 1.08 -4.70 -9.94
N VAL A 7 1.42 -3.90 -8.93
CA VAL A 7 1.67 -2.44 -9.08
C VAL A 7 3.14 -2.10 -8.85
N TRP A 8 3.76 -2.64 -7.80
CA TRP A 8 5.16 -2.36 -7.47
C TRP A 8 5.77 -3.49 -6.64
N GLY A 9 7.05 -3.76 -6.89
CA GLY A 9 7.83 -4.73 -6.12
C GLY A 9 7.19 -6.12 -6.14
N ASN A 10 7.11 -6.76 -4.99
CA ASN A 10 6.50 -8.08 -4.84
C ASN A 10 5.22 -8.08 -3.98
N TRP A 11 4.81 -6.92 -3.45
CA TRP A 11 3.72 -6.79 -2.47
C TRP A 11 2.69 -5.71 -2.79
N CYS A 12 2.99 -4.69 -3.58
CA CYS A 12 1.97 -3.68 -3.89
C CYS A 12 1.01 -4.18 -4.97
N GLY A 13 -0.26 -4.40 -4.62
CA GLY A 13 -1.32 -4.70 -5.59
C GLY A 13 -2.46 -5.54 -5.04
N PRO A 14 -3.73 -5.31 -5.45
CA PRO A 14 -4.84 -6.17 -5.06
C PRO A 14 -4.62 -7.63 -5.47
N GLY A 15 -4.73 -8.56 -4.51
CA GLY A 15 -4.52 -9.98 -4.76
C GLY A 15 -3.08 -10.33 -5.18
N TYR A 16 -2.13 -9.42 -4.95
CA TYR A 16 -0.71 -9.59 -5.21
C TYR A 16 0.05 -9.62 -3.88
N GLY A 17 1.20 -10.29 -3.80
CA GLY A 17 1.96 -10.38 -2.55
C GLY A 17 2.74 -11.67 -2.35
N GLY A 18 4.06 -11.56 -2.15
CA GLY A 18 4.91 -12.68 -1.74
C GLY A 18 6.41 -12.37 -1.75
N GLY A 19 7.19 -13.17 -1.02
CA GLY A 19 8.66 -13.11 -1.06
C GLY A 19 9.32 -11.89 -0.39
N PRO A 20 10.61 -11.61 -0.69
CA PRO A 20 11.34 -10.47 -0.15
C PRO A 20 10.80 -9.13 -0.65
N THR A 21 11.00 -8.06 0.11
CA THR A 21 10.57 -6.70 -0.29
C THR A 21 11.62 -6.03 -1.17
N LYS A 22 11.18 -5.28 -2.18
CA LYS A 22 12.01 -4.47 -3.09
C LYS A 22 11.78 -2.97 -2.83
N GLY A 23 12.53 -2.41 -1.88
CA GLY A 23 12.45 -1.00 -1.53
C GLY A 23 11.44 -0.69 -0.41
N LEU A 24 11.27 0.60 -0.15
CA LEU A 24 10.48 1.14 0.97
C LEU A 24 8.98 1.08 0.70
N LEU A 25 8.54 1.36 -0.54
CA LEU A 25 7.14 1.28 -0.92
C LEU A 25 6.64 -0.16 -0.84
N ASP A 26 7.42 -1.10 -1.38
CA ASP A 26 7.08 -2.52 -1.33
C ASP A 26 7.03 -3.05 0.10
N ALA A 27 7.95 -2.62 0.97
CA ALA A 27 7.91 -2.94 2.39
C ALA A 27 6.71 -2.31 3.13
N ALA A 28 6.21 -1.16 2.67
CA ALA A 28 4.99 -0.57 3.20
C ALA A 28 3.75 -1.40 2.79
N CYS A 29 3.67 -1.81 1.52
CA CYS A 29 2.62 -2.68 1.00
C CYS A 29 2.59 -4.04 1.70
N LYS A 30 3.74 -4.70 1.89
CA LYS A 30 3.83 -5.94 2.65
C LYS A 30 3.19 -5.83 4.03
N LYS A 31 3.47 -4.73 4.75
CA LYS A 31 2.90 -4.52 6.08
C LYS A 31 1.41 -4.19 6.01
N HIS A 32 0.92 -3.54 4.95
CA HIS A 32 -0.51 -3.32 4.71
C HIS A 32 -1.24 -4.64 4.44
N ASP A 33 -0.68 -5.53 3.63
CA ASP A 33 -1.25 -6.87 3.41
C ASP A 33 -1.33 -7.68 4.70
N LEU A 34 -0.31 -7.59 5.55
CA LEU A 34 -0.31 -8.24 6.87
C LEU A 34 -1.35 -7.61 7.81
N ASP A 35 -1.52 -6.29 7.75
CA ASP A 35 -2.56 -5.59 8.49
C ASP A 35 -3.95 -6.05 8.01
N TYR A 36 -4.21 -6.13 6.70
CA TYR A 36 -5.46 -6.65 6.13
C TYR A 36 -5.73 -8.12 6.49
N LYS A 37 -4.70 -8.97 6.57
CA LYS A 37 -4.87 -10.35 7.06
C LYS A 37 -5.33 -10.39 8.52
N LYS A 38 -4.95 -9.39 9.32
CA LYS A 38 -5.27 -9.34 10.76
C LYS A 38 -6.60 -8.65 11.05
N TYR A 39 -6.88 -7.53 10.38
CA TYR A 39 -8.00 -6.65 10.69
C TYR A 39 -9.14 -6.73 9.68
N GLY A 40 -8.93 -7.37 8.53
CA GLY A 40 -9.88 -7.44 7.44
C GLY A 40 -9.59 -6.43 6.32
N TYR A 41 -10.14 -6.72 5.13
CA TYR A 41 -10.08 -5.81 3.99
C TYR A 41 -10.86 -4.53 4.27
N PHE A 42 -10.36 -3.39 3.76
CA PHE A 42 -10.94 -2.06 3.94
C PHE A 42 -10.95 -1.52 5.38
N ASP A 43 -10.14 -2.09 6.28
CA ASP A 43 -9.93 -1.52 7.60
C ASP A 43 -9.26 -0.13 7.49
N CYS A 44 -9.99 0.91 7.90
CA CYS A 44 -9.54 2.30 7.84
C CYS A 44 -8.16 2.53 8.49
N LYS A 45 -7.87 1.85 9.60
CA LYS A 45 -6.60 2.02 10.32
C LYS A 45 -5.43 1.42 9.54
N SER A 46 -5.66 0.33 8.81
CA SER A 46 -4.67 -0.30 7.93
C SER A 46 -4.29 0.63 6.79
N ASP A 47 -5.28 1.24 6.15
CA ASP A 47 -5.06 2.20 5.06
C ASP A 47 -4.33 3.45 5.54
N ALA A 48 -4.74 4.00 6.69
CA ALA A 48 -4.06 5.14 7.31
C ALA A 48 -2.59 4.83 7.65
N ARG A 49 -2.29 3.62 8.15
CA ARG A 49 -0.91 3.19 8.39
C ARG A 49 -0.10 3.06 7.11
N LEU A 50 -0.67 2.54 6.03
CA LEU A 50 -0.01 2.50 4.73
C LEU A 50 0.31 3.92 4.24
N MET A 51 -0.69 4.80 4.24
CA MET A 51 -0.54 6.20 3.82
C MET A 51 0.54 6.92 4.63
N GLY A 52 0.55 6.74 5.97
CA GLY A 52 1.56 7.35 6.84
C GLY A 52 2.97 6.80 6.61
N ARG A 53 3.11 5.49 6.35
CA ARG A 53 4.42 4.88 6.00
C ARG A 53 4.95 5.45 4.68
N ILE A 54 4.09 5.58 3.66
CA ILE A 54 4.46 6.18 2.38
C ILE A 54 4.95 7.62 2.59
N GLN A 55 4.19 8.47 3.29
CA GLN A 55 4.58 9.87 3.52
C GLN A 55 5.90 10.01 4.26
N ARG A 56 6.11 9.22 5.33
CA ARG A 56 7.34 9.23 6.13
C ARG A 56 8.56 8.89 5.29
N ASP A 57 8.45 7.88 4.43
CA ASP A 57 9.59 7.31 3.73
C ASP A 57 9.77 7.90 2.32
N LEU A 58 8.82 8.72 1.84
CA LEU A 58 8.79 9.26 0.47
C LEU A 58 10.11 9.93 0.06
N LYS A 59 10.73 10.72 0.94
CA LYS A 59 11.98 11.43 0.64
C LYS A 59 13.18 10.49 0.43
N LYS A 60 13.13 9.28 1.01
CA LYS A 60 14.18 8.26 0.95
C LYS A 60 14.04 7.31 -0.26
N MET A 61 12.89 7.34 -0.94
CA MET A 61 12.63 6.50 -2.11
C MET A 61 13.36 7.02 -3.36
N GLY A 62 13.77 6.08 -4.22
CA GLY A 62 14.26 6.38 -5.56
C GLY A 62 13.20 7.07 -6.42
N PHE A 63 13.59 7.68 -7.54
CA PHE A 63 12.69 8.51 -8.36
C PHE A 63 11.42 7.75 -8.82
N VAL A 64 11.59 6.57 -9.43
CA VAL A 64 10.45 5.78 -9.93
C VAL A 64 9.58 5.29 -8.77
N GLU A 65 10.19 4.74 -7.72
CA GLU A 65 9.49 4.28 -6.52
C GLU A 65 8.64 5.40 -5.91
N LYS A 66 9.18 6.61 -5.82
CA LYS A 66 8.50 7.81 -5.32
C LYS A 66 7.29 8.20 -6.16
N VAL A 67 7.36 8.09 -7.49
CA VAL A 67 6.22 8.35 -8.39
C VAL A 67 5.11 7.33 -8.13
N VAL A 68 5.45 6.04 -8.04
CA VAL A 68 4.45 5.00 -7.77
C VAL A 68 3.85 5.15 -6.36
N ALA A 69 4.68 5.46 -5.37
CA ALA A 69 4.24 5.68 -3.98
C ALA A 69 3.21 6.80 -3.87
N ARG A 70 3.38 7.89 -4.62
CA ARG A 70 2.38 8.99 -4.69
C ARG A 70 1.05 8.53 -5.28
N ASN A 71 1.07 7.69 -6.31
CA ASN A 71 -0.15 7.15 -6.91
C ASN A 71 -0.88 6.18 -5.97
N VAL A 72 -0.14 5.30 -5.28
CA VAL A 72 -0.71 4.42 -4.25
C VAL A 72 -1.33 5.25 -3.13
N TRP A 73 -0.61 6.27 -2.63
CA TRP A 73 -1.14 7.15 -1.60
C TRP A 73 -2.40 7.90 -2.06
N ALA A 74 -2.42 8.40 -3.29
CA ALA A 74 -3.57 9.09 -3.86
C ALA A 74 -4.80 8.16 -4.02
N TYR A 75 -4.60 6.90 -4.41
CA TYR A 75 -5.66 5.90 -4.43
C TYR A 75 -6.28 5.74 -3.03
N PHE A 76 -5.45 5.52 -2.01
CA PHE A 76 -5.96 5.34 -0.64
C PHE A 76 -6.60 6.61 -0.08
N LEU A 77 -6.12 7.80 -0.45
CA LEU A 77 -6.80 9.06 -0.10
C LEU A 77 -8.26 9.10 -0.58
N VAL A 78 -8.55 8.54 -1.75
CA VAL A 78 -9.92 8.46 -2.28
C VAL A 78 -10.67 7.28 -1.67
N GLN A 79 -10.05 6.11 -1.59
CA GLN A 79 -10.68 4.88 -1.08
C GLN A 79 -11.11 5.01 0.39
N VAL A 80 -10.30 5.62 1.26
CA VAL A 80 -10.69 5.78 2.68
C VAL A 80 -11.93 6.65 2.83
N LYS A 81 -12.09 7.68 1.99
CA LYS A 81 -13.30 8.52 1.96
C LYS A 81 -14.50 7.75 1.45
N ALA A 82 -14.32 6.99 0.36
CA ALA A 82 -15.39 6.15 -0.20
C ALA A 82 -15.87 5.08 0.80
N ASN A 83 -14.99 4.64 1.70
CA ASN A 83 -15.30 3.66 2.75
C ASN A 83 -15.78 4.27 4.07
N GLY A 84 -16.03 5.59 4.14
CA GLY A 84 -16.54 6.24 5.34
C GLY A 84 -15.54 6.33 6.50
N CYS A 85 -14.24 6.33 6.20
CA CYS A 85 -13.19 6.59 7.18
C CYS A 85 -13.04 8.10 7.38
N TYR A 86 -13.51 8.62 8.52
CA TYR A 86 -13.44 10.04 8.90
C TYR A 86 -12.34 10.30 9.94
#